data_AF-W7DWZ4-F1
#
_entry.id   AF-W7DWZ4-F1
#
_cell.length_a   1.000
_cell.length_b   1.000
_cell.length_c   1.000
_cell.angle_alpha   90.00
_cell.angle_beta   90.00
_cell.angle_gamma   90.00
#
_symmetry.space_group_name_H-M   'P 1'
#
loop_
_entity.id
_entity.type
_entity.pdbx_description
1 polymer ?
#
loop_
_entity_poly.entity_id
_entity_poly.type
_entity_poly.pdbx_seq_one_letter_code
_entity_poly.pdbx_strand_id
1 'polypeptide(L)'
;MDYNVYADGYDTLPTGDYSGIDTRGLIVPAGASREDYYRDPDHIDVVNGVDLSHVSPEHKLLAKWVREKMYGIDVRESLARLVELVSSDLYDSNIIAKELKELSNRLEKEWNATINGLTQDSEVINARIDTKGLIQTTLRQRIDSEVSYLTPTEKLLDIQHDLFSYPSVRCMAWNYGLGLTPIGEEPEGLFGGTDAKSILSNVTYQDRNHLTVFVTKDYSMESPEITKVNAKTYLLTQGTSSVQIFIGGE
;
A
#
# COMPACT_ATOMS: atom_id res chain seq x y z
N MET A 1 -51.51 -32.46 -16.21
CA MET A 1 -50.23 -31.74 -16.06
C MET A 1 -50.51 -30.32 -16.49
N ASP A 2 -50.53 -29.44 -15.50
CA ASP A 2 -50.68 -27.99 -15.63
C ASP A 2 -49.57 -27.38 -16.49
N TYR A 3 -49.85 -26.23 -17.13
CA TYR A 3 -49.19 -24.96 -16.83
C TYR A 3 -49.94 -23.81 -17.52
N ASN A 4 -50.42 -22.87 -16.70
CA ASN A 4 -51.10 -21.63 -17.07
C ASN A 4 -50.14 -20.65 -17.77
N VAL A 5 -50.58 -20.08 -18.89
CA VAL A 5 -49.94 -18.91 -19.51
C VAL A 5 -50.74 -17.68 -19.09
N TYR A 6 -50.26 -16.96 -18.07
CA TYR A 6 -50.77 -15.63 -17.74
C TYR A 6 -50.06 -14.59 -18.63
N ALA A 7 -50.86 -13.96 -19.48
CA ALA A 7 -50.53 -12.70 -20.12
C ALA A 7 -50.69 -11.58 -19.09
N ASP A 8 -49.69 -10.70 -18.93
CA ASP A 8 -49.88 -9.41 -18.29
C ASP A 8 -48.99 -8.32 -18.89
N GLY A 9 -49.66 -7.25 -19.32
CA GLY A 9 -49.24 -5.84 -19.35
C GLY A 9 -47.84 -5.47 -19.86
N TYR A 10 -47.72 -5.20 -21.16
CA TYR A 10 -46.71 -4.24 -21.63
C TYR A 10 -47.27 -2.82 -21.45
N ASP A 11 -46.83 -2.12 -20.41
CA ASP A 11 -47.10 -0.70 -20.22
C ASP A 11 -46.10 0.11 -21.06
N THR A 12 -46.60 0.84 -22.06
CA THR A 12 -45.79 1.65 -22.96
C THR A 12 -45.38 2.94 -22.25
N LEU A 13 -44.07 3.14 -22.02
CA LEU A 13 -43.56 4.33 -21.33
C LEU A 13 -43.48 5.58 -22.24
N PRO A 14 -43.72 6.79 -21.70
CA PRO A 14 -43.77 8.01 -22.49
C PRO A 14 -42.37 8.55 -22.79
N THR A 15 -42.19 8.94 -24.04
CA THR A 15 -41.06 9.71 -24.57
C THR A 15 -41.18 11.18 -24.13
N GLY A 16 -40.48 11.60 -23.07
CA GLY A 16 -40.47 12.98 -22.59
C GLY A 16 -39.07 13.50 -22.26
N ASP A 17 -38.80 14.74 -22.65
CA ASP A 17 -37.51 15.44 -22.60
C ASP A 17 -37.14 15.84 -21.15
N TYR A 18 -35.91 15.53 -20.70
CA TYR A 18 -35.50 15.65 -19.29
C TYR A 18 -34.60 16.86 -19.03
N SER A 19 -35.17 17.92 -18.45
CA SER A 19 -34.43 19.12 -18.01
C SER A 19 -34.72 19.45 -16.54
N GLY A 20 -33.84 19.03 -15.61
CA GLY A 20 -33.93 19.45 -14.21
C GLY A 20 -32.97 18.73 -13.26
N ILE A 21 -32.18 19.50 -12.51
CA ILE A 21 -31.41 19.06 -11.34
C ILE A 21 -32.21 19.46 -10.09
N ASP A 22 -32.49 18.53 -9.18
CA ASP A 22 -33.12 18.84 -7.89
C ASP A 22 -32.15 19.63 -6.99
N THR A 23 -32.69 20.39 -6.04
CA THR A 23 -32.04 21.17 -4.96
C THR A 23 -30.93 20.46 -4.17
N ARG A 24 -30.73 19.16 -4.39
CA ARG A 24 -29.70 18.31 -3.76
C ARG A 24 -28.68 17.72 -4.75
N GLY A 25 -28.69 18.17 -6.01
CA GLY A 25 -27.73 17.76 -7.04
C GLY A 25 -28.00 16.39 -7.68
N LEU A 26 -29.15 15.76 -7.38
CA LEU A 26 -29.61 14.56 -8.08
C LEU A 26 -30.30 14.96 -9.40
N ILE A 27 -29.92 14.31 -10.50
CA ILE A 27 -30.61 14.42 -11.78
C ILE A 27 -31.90 13.61 -11.66
N VAL A 28 -33.05 14.26 -11.86
CA VAL A 28 -34.37 13.63 -11.78
C VAL A 28 -35.07 13.82 -13.12
N PRO A 29 -35.67 12.77 -13.71
CA PRO A 29 -36.47 12.94 -14.91
C PRO A 29 -37.64 13.91 -14.65
N ALA A 30 -37.80 14.90 -15.54
CA ALA A 30 -38.89 15.88 -15.50
C ALA A 30 -40.26 15.18 -15.49
N GLY A 31 -41.02 15.35 -14.39
CA GLY A 31 -42.37 14.83 -14.21
C GLY A 31 -42.50 13.59 -13.32
N ALA A 32 -41.41 13.03 -12.79
CA ALA A 32 -41.49 11.91 -11.84
C ALA A 32 -42.00 12.40 -10.48
N SER A 33 -43.09 11.81 -9.99
CA SER A 33 -43.52 11.99 -8.60
C SER A 33 -42.60 11.18 -7.68
N ARG A 34 -42.52 11.57 -6.40
CA ARG A 34 -41.72 10.89 -5.37
C ARG A 34 -42.09 9.40 -5.19
N GLU A 35 -43.22 8.98 -5.74
CA GLU A 35 -43.86 7.68 -5.55
C GLU A 35 -43.52 6.65 -6.66
N ASP A 36 -42.89 7.08 -7.77
CA ASP A 36 -42.65 6.23 -8.95
C ASP A 36 -41.35 5.40 -8.89
N TYR A 37 -40.55 5.55 -7.83
CA TYR A 37 -39.29 4.81 -7.65
C TYR A 37 -39.20 4.23 -6.24
N TYR A 38 -38.96 2.91 -6.14
CA TYR A 38 -38.61 2.28 -4.88
C TYR A 38 -37.37 2.97 -4.29
N ARG A 39 -37.54 3.66 -3.17
CA ARG A 39 -36.46 4.15 -2.32
C ARG A 39 -36.43 3.27 -1.08
N ASP A 40 -35.28 2.66 -0.83
CA ASP A 40 -35.08 1.94 0.42
C ASP A 40 -35.31 2.89 1.61
N PRO A 41 -35.99 2.44 2.69
CA PRO A 41 -36.16 3.24 3.89
C PRO A 41 -34.82 3.78 4.43
N ASP A 42 -33.74 3.01 4.27
CA ASP A 42 -32.37 3.37 4.65
C ASP A 42 -31.53 3.83 3.44
N HIS A 43 -32.11 4.66 2.57
CA HIS A 43 -31.39 5.21 1.40
C HIS A 43 -30.15 6.04 1.77
N ILE A 44 -29.16 6.04 0.87
CA ILE A 44 -27.94 6.82 1.00
C ILE A 44 -28.28 8.33 0.96
N ASP A 45 -28.11 9.00 2.10
CA ASP A 45 -28.38 10.43 2.30
C ASP A 45 -27.10 11.26 2.56
N VAL A 46 -25.95 10.60 2.64
CA VAL A 46 -24.64 11.21 2.83
C VAL A 46 -24.22 12.02 1.61
N VAL A 47 -23.70 13.22 1.83
CA VAL A 47 -23.18 14.10 0.76
C VAL A 47 -22.04 13.40 0.03
N ASN A 48 -22.15 13.32 -1.30
CA ASN A 48 -21.06 12.83 -2.13
C ASN A 48 -19.90 13.83 -2.14
N GLY A 49 -18.80 13.48 -1.47
CA GLY A 49 -17.57 14.28 -1.40
C GLY A 49 -16.66 14.21 -2.62
N VAL A 50 -17.07 13.50 -3.69
CA VAL A 50 -16.28 13.38 -4.91
C VAL A 50 -16.30 14.70 -5.68
N ASP A 51 -15.12 15.23 -5.97
CA ASP A 51 -14.95 16.36 -6.88
C ASP A 51 -15.29 15.94 -8.31
N LEU A 52 -16.47 16.35 -8.78
CA LEU A 52 -16.93 16.03 -10.13
C LEU A 52 -16.07 16.66 -11.22
N SER A 53 -15.24 17.68 -10.96
CA SER A 53 -14.32 18.22 -11.96
C SER A 53 -13.23 17.23 -12.36
N HIS A 54 -12.88 16.30 -11.47
CA HIS A 54 -11.90 15.24 -11.71
C HIS A 54 -12.49 13.99 -12.37
N VAL A 55 -13.81 13.92 -12.51
CA VAL A 55 -14.48 12.78 -13.16
C VAL A 55 -14.64 13.07 -14.64
N SER A 56 -14.15 12.16 -15.49
CA SER A 56 -14.24 12.30 -16.94
C SER A 56 -15.69 12.40 -17.43
N PRO A 57 -15.94 13.06 -18.57
CA PRO A 57 -17.28 13.13 -19.16
C PRO A 57 -17.93 11.76 -19.38
N GLU A 58 -17.15 10.75 -19.74
CA GLU A 58 -17.58 9.37 -20.00
C GLU A 58 -18.03 8.68 -18.72
N HIS A 59 -17.26 8.81 -17.64
CA HIS A 59 -17.62 8.29 -16.32
C HIS A 59 -18.90 8.94 -15.77
N LYS A 60 -19.07 10.26 -15.97
CA LYS A 60 -20.30 10.98 -15.62
C LYS A 60 -21.51 10.45 -16.39
N LEU A 61 -21.33 10.19 -17.69
CA LEU A 61 -22.39 9.66 -18.56
C LEU A 61 -22.81 8.25 -18.14
N LEU A 62 -21.85 7.35 -17.89
CA LEU A 62 -22.13 5.99 -17.43
C LEU A 62 -22.78 5.99 -16.04
N ALA A 63 -22.29 6.81 -15.11
CA ALA A 63 -22.91 6.98 -13.81
C ALA A 63 -24.32 7.58 -13.88
N LYS A 64 -24.59 8.45 -14.88
CA LYS A 64 -25.95 8.93 -15.17
C LYS A 64 -26.84 7.77 -15.64
N TRP A 65 -26.37 6.94 -16.56
CA TRP A 65 -27.13 5.76 -17.03
C TRP A 65 -27.41 4.75 -15.92
N VAL A 66 -26.46 4.49 -15.03
CA VAL A 66 -26.68 3.61 -13.86
C VAL A 66 -27.81 4.12 -12.96
N ARG A 67 -27.98 5.45 -12.85
CA ARG A 67 -29.03 6.07 -12.04
C ARG A 67 -30.39 6.18 -12.74
N GLU A 68 -30.38 6.35 -14.07
CA GLU A 68 -31.60 6.68 -14.85
C GLU A 68 -32.20 5.48 -15.59
N LYS A 69 -31.41 4.48 -15.95
CA LYS A 69 -31.91 3.32 -16.69
C LYS A 69 -32.70 2.42 -15.74
N MET A 70 -33.94 2.08 -16.11
CA MET A 70 -34.90 1.46 -15.19
C MET A 70 -34.68 -0.04 -14.98
N TYR A 71 -34.25 -0.82 -15.99
CA TYR A 71 -34.21 -2.29 -15.89
C TYR A 71 -33.12 -3.00 -16.69
N GLY A 72 -32.73 -4.18 -16.17
CA GLY A 72 -32.25 -5.32 -16.97
C GLY A 72 -30.94 -5.10 -17.72
N ILE A 73 -30.99 -5.25 -19.05
CA ILE A 73 -29.82 -5.30 -19.93
C ILE A 73 -29.09 -3.96 -19.95
N ASP A 74 -29.80 -2.84 -20.00
CA ASP A 74 -29.18 -1.50 -20.10
C ASP A 74 -28.43 -1.10 -18.82
N VAL A 75 -28.96 -1.45 -17.64
CA VAL A 75 -28.27 -1.21 -16.36
C VAL A 75 -27.01 -2.09 -16.29
N ARG A 76 -27.13 -3.39 -16.62
CA ARG A 76 -25.97 -4.30 -16.64
C ARG A 76 -24.90 -3.86 -17.63
N GLU A 77 -25.29 -3.38 -18.80
CA GLU A 77 -24.37 -2.87 -19.83
C GLU A 77 -23.70 -1.56 -19.37
N SER A 78 -24.43 -0.63 -18.75
CA SER A 78 -23.83 0.61 -18.22
C SER A 78 -22.83 0.33 -17.10
N LEU A 79 -23.12 -0.64 -16.23
CA LEU A 79 -22.20 -1.11 -15.19
C LEU A 79 -20.99 -1.83 -15.80
N ALA A 80 -21.19 -2.70 -16.79
CA ALA A 80 -20.10 -3.38 -17.48
C ALA A 80 -19.13 -2.37 -18.11
N ARG A 81 -19.65 -1.40 -18.86
CA ARG A 81 -18.83 -0.34 -19.48
C ARG A 81 -18.12 0.52 -18.45
N LEU A 82 -18.75 0.81 -17.31
CA LEU A 82 -18.09 1.54 -16.23
C LEU A 82 -16.90 0.75 -15.67
N VAL A 83 -17.08 -0.54 -15.43
CA VAL A 83 -16.00 -1.42 -14.94
C VAL A 83 -14.87 -1.55 -15.96
N GLU A 84 -15.20 -1.72 -17.23
CA GLU A 84 -14.22 -1.80 -18.33
C GLU A 84 -13.43 -0.50 -18.47
N LEU A 85 -14.13 0.65 -18.47
CA LEU A 85 -13.49 1.95 -18.61
C LEU A 85 -12.58 2.28 -17.42
N VAL A 86 -13.06 2.05 -16.19
CA VAL A 86 -12.23 2.24 -14.98
C VAL A 86 -10.99 1.35 -15.04
N SER A 87 -11.14 0.11 -15.50
CA SER A 87 -10.01 -0.82 -15.61
C SER A 87 -9.00 -0.37 -16.67
N SER A 88 -9.47 0.18 -17.80
CA SER A 88 -8.61 0.77 -18.85
C SER A 88 -7.85 2.00 -18.32
N ASP A 89 -8.54 2.94 -17.69
CA ASP A 89 -7.94 4.16 -17.15
C ASP A 89 -6.91 3.86 -16.07
N LEU A 90 -7.18 2.88 -15.21
CA LEU A 90 -6.24 2.41 -14.20
C LEU A 90 -5.01 1.75 -14.85
N TYR A 91 -5.20 0.97 -15.90
CA TYR A 91 -4.10 0.34 -16.63
C TYR A 91 -3.19 1.40 -17.27
N ASP A 92 -3.76 2.38 -17.97
CA ASP A 92 -3.02 3.48 -18.59
C ASP A 92 -2.30 4.35 -17.54
N SER A 93 -2.98 4.66 -16.44
CA SER A 93 -2.38 5.39 -15.31
C SER A 93 -1.19 4.64 -14.71
N ASN A 94 -1.29 3.31 -14.58
CA ASN A 94 -0.19 2.47 -14.10
C ASN A 94 0.98 2.44 -15.09
N ILE A 95 0.73 2.43 -16.40
CA ILE A 95 1.78 2.55 -17.42
C ILE A 95 2.48 3.89 -17.31
N ILE A 96 1.73 4.99 -17.31
CA ILE A 96 2.30 6.35 -17.20
C ILE A 96 3.12 6.50 -15.92
N ALA A 97 2.60 6.00 -14.79
CA ALA A 97 3.33 6.03 -13.52
C ALA A 97 4.63 5.21 -13.58
N LYS A 98 4.60 4.05 -14.24
CA LYS A 98 5.80 3.22 -14.45
C LYS A 98 6.82 3.91 -15.34
N GLU A 99 6.41 4.46 -16.47
CA GLU A 99 7.28 5.20 -17.39
C GLU A 99 7.88 6.44 -16.72
N LEU A 100 7.08 7.18 -15.95
CA LEU A 100 7.55 8.32 -15.16
C LEU A 100 8.61 7.90 -14.14
N LYS A 101 8.39 6.78 -13.44
CA LYS A 101 9.38 6.21 -12.51
C LYS A 101 10.67 5.84 -13.23
N GLU A 102 10.58 5.21 -14.40
CA GLU A 102 11.75 4.86 -15.21
C GLU A 102 12.51 6.10 -15.70
N LEU A 103 11.80 7.14 -16.15
CA LEU A 103 12.39 8.42 -16.54
C LEU A 103 13.10 9.10 -15.36
N SER A 104 12.45 9.16 -14.20
CA SER A 104 13.03 9.73 -12.97
C SER A 104 14.33 9.01 -12.60
N ASN A 105 14.30 7.68 -12.60
CA ASN A 105 15.49 6.86 -12.32
C ASN A 105 16.62 7.09 -13.33
N ARG A 106 16.29 7.32 -14.61
CA ARG A 106 17.28 7.64 -15.64
C ARG A 106 17.93 9.01 -15.40
N LEU A 107 17.11 10.04 -15.16
CA LEU A 107 17.61 11.40 -14.91
C LEU A 107 18.50 11.44 -13.66
N GLU A 108 18.13 10.71 -12.61
CA GLU A 108 18.97 10.59 -11.41
C GLU A 108 20.33 9.96 -11.72
N LYS A 109 20.36 8.90 -12.55
CA LYS A 109 21.62 8.27 -12.99
C LYS A 109 22.49 9.22 -13.82
N GLU A 110 21.91 9.89 -14.80
CA GLU A 110 22.63 10.85 -15.66
C GLU A 110 23.18 12.04 -14.85
N TRP A 111 22.38 12.55 -13.90
CA TRP A 111 22.77 13.62 -12.99
C TRP A 111 23.96 13.20 -12.13
N ASN A 112 23.90 12.04 -11.47
CA ASN A 112 24.98 11.53 -10.64
C ASN A 112 26.26 11.27 -11.45
N ALA A 113 26.14 10.77 -12.69
CA ALA A 113 27.26 10.61 -13.61
C ALA A 113 27.91 11.95 -13.97
N THR A 114 27.10 12.99 -14.20
CA THR A 114 27.58 14.35 -14.49
C THR A 114 28.33 14.93 -13.30
N ILE A 115 27.78 14.84 -12.08
CA ILE A 115 28.47 15.26 -10.85
C ILE A 115 29.80 14.54 -10.72
N ASN A 116 29.80 13.22 -10.91
CA ASN A 116 31.02 12.42 -10.82
C ASN A 116 32.09 12.90 -11.82
N GLY A 117 31.72 13.13 -13.08
CA GLY A 117 32.64 13.59 -14.12
C GLY A 117 33.14 15.03 -13.96
N LEU A 118 32.34 15.92 -13.35
CA LEU A 118 32.73 17.31 -13.10
C LEU A 118 33.57 17.50 -11.82
N THR A 119 33.51 16.53 -10.90
CA THR A 119 34.26 16.65 -9.63
C THR A 119 35.74 16.37 -9.88
N GLN A 120 36.59 17.37 -9.62
CA GLN A 120 38.04 17.25 -9.77
C GLN A 120 38.79 17.19 -8.43
N ASP A 121 38.15 17.63 -7.34
CA ASP A 121 38.76 17.69 -6.03
C ASP A 121 38.93 16.27 -5.44
N SER A 122 40.19 15.89 -5.19
CA SER A 122 40.56 14.60 -4.62
C SER A 122 40.01 14.37 -3.22
N GLU A 123 39.83 15.43 -2.41
CA GLU A 123 39.24 15.29 -1.06
C GLU A 123 37.80 14.80 -1.17
N VAL A 124 37.01 15.43 -2.04
CA VAL A 124 35.61 15.09 -2.27
C VAL A 124 35.46 13.70 -2.90
N ILE A 125 36.38 13.29 -3.78
CA ILE A 125 36.39 11.95 -4.36
C ILE A 125 36.69 10.90 -3.30
N ASN A 126 37.71 11.12 -2.47
CA ASN A 126 38.07 10.20 -1.39
C ASN A 126 36.98 10.09 -0.33
N ALA A 127 36.25 11.18 -0.05
CA ALA A 127 35.13 11.18 0.90
C ALA A 127 33.92 10.33 0.44
N ARG A 128 33.90 9.83 -0.81
CA ARG A 128 32.84 8.94 -1.33
C ARG A 128 32.98 7.50 -0.88
N ILE A 129 34.09 7.17 -0.23
CA ILE A 129 34.30 5.86 0.40
C ILE A 129 33.49 5.86 1.70
N ASP A 130 32.56 4.92 1.82
CA ASP A 130 31.80 4.75 3.05
C ASP A 130 32.63 4.04 4.14
N THR A 131 32.09 3.98 5.34
CA THR A 131 32.70 3.24 6.47
C THR A 131 32.86 1.74 6.23
N LYS A 132 32.19 1.16 5.22
CA LYS A 132 32.29 -0.27 4.83
C LYS A 132 33.28 -0.47 3.66
N GLY A 133 33.90 0.59 3.16
CA GLY A 133 34.87 0.56 2.07
C GLY A 133 34.25 0.54 0.66
N LEU A 134 32.93 0.74 0.53
CA LEU A 134 32.28 0.85 -0.77
C LEU A 134 32.43 2.27 -1.33
N ILE A 135 32.76 2.36 -2.61
CA ILE A 135 32.93 3.62 -3.32
C ILE A 135 31.60 4.02 -3.95
N GLN A 136 31.03 5.13 -3.48
CA GLN A 136 29.77 5.66 -3.99
C GLN A 136 30.00 6.64 -5.16
N THR A 137 28.97 6.86 -5.99
CA THR A 137 29.12 7.74 -7.18
C THR A 137 29.26 9.21 -6.78
N THR A 138 28.56 9.62 -5.71
CA THR A 138 28.62 10.97 -5.17
C THR A 138 28.75 10.96 -3.64
N LEU A 139 29.26 12.06 -3.06
CA LEU A 139 29.39 12.17 -1.60
C LEU A 139 28.02 12.10 -0.91
N ARG A 140 26.99 12.66 -1.54
CA ARG A 140 25.61 12.58 -1.05
C ARG A 140 25.15 11.13 -0.92
N GLN A 141 25.36 10.29 -1.94
CA GLN A 141 24.99 8.87 -1.88
C GLN A 141 25.69 8.14 -0.73
N ARG A 142 26.95 8.46 -0.47
CA ARG A 142 27.69 7.94 0.69
C ARG A 142 27.03 8.36 2.01
N ILE A 143 26.70 9.63 2.18
CA ILE A 143 25.99 10.11 3.38
C ILE A 143 24.62 9.42 3.51
N ASP A 144 23.82 9.38 2.45
CA ASP A 144 22.48 8.76 2.46
C ASP A 144 22.57 7.27 2.82
N SER A 145 23.58 6.55 2.30
CA SER A 145 23.83 5.16 2.66
C SER A 145 24.17 4.99 4.14
N GLU A 146 25.06 5.82 4.70
CA GLU A 146 25.43 5.76 6.11
C GLU A 146 24.28 6.11 7.03
N VAL A 147 23.50 7.14 6.68
CA VAL A 147 22.28 7.51 7.41
C VAL A 147 21.29 6.36 7.40
N SER A 148 21.15 5.62 6.29
CA SER A 148 20.25 4.46 6.21
C SER A 148 20.70 3.28 7.10
N TYR A 149 22.00 3.14 7.35
CA TYR A 149 22.52 2.13 8.27
C TYR A 149 22.36 2.53 9.74
N LEU A 150 22.25 3.83 10.04
CA LEU A 150 22.12 4.35 11.40
C LEU A 150 20.68 4.66 11.81
N THR A 151 19.78 4.83 10.83
CA THR A 151 18.40 5.24 11.09
C THR A 151 17.44 4.07 10.89
N PRO A 152 16.61 3.71 11.88
CA PRO A 152 15.64 2.63 11.76
C PRO A 152 14.41 3.06 10.94
N THR A 153 14.50 2.98 9.62
CA THR A 153 13.43 3.34 8.67
C THR A 153 12.77 2.14 8.01
N GLU A 154 13.40 0.96 8.02
CA GLU A 154 12.89 -0.23 7.33
C GLU A 154 11.86 -0.93 8.20
N LYS A 155 10.65 -1.09 7.67
CA LYS A 155 9.57 -1.80 8.37
C LYS A 155 9.93 -3.27 8.53
N LEU A 156 9.90 -3.78 9.76
CA LEU A 156 10.23 -5.17 10.06
C LEU A 156 8.98 -6.01 10.36
N LEU A 157 8.12 -5.55 11.28
CA LEU A 157 6.95 -6.32 11.71
C LEU A 157 5.83 -5.42 12.23
N ASP A 158 4.59 -5.75 11.85
CA ASP A 158 3.38 -5.27 12.50
C ASP A 158 2.95 -6.25 13.59
N ILE A 159 2.72 -5.76 14.80
CA ILE A 159 2.42 -6.57 15.96
C ILE A 159 1.09 -6.13 16.57
N GLN A 160 0.12 -7.05 16.55
CA GLN A 160 -1.09 -6.97 17.36
C GLN A 160 -0.84 -7.60 18.75
N HIS A 161 -1.17 -6.88 19.81
CA HIS A 161 -0.98 -7.29 21.20
C HIS A 161 -2.15 -6.84 22.10
N ASP A 162 -2.34 -7.49 23.25
CA ASP A 162 -3.46 -7.23 24.17
C ASP A 162 -3.00 -6.53 25.47
N LEU A 163 -1.96 -5.69 25.37
CA LEU A 163 -1.36 -5.01 26.53
C LEU A 163 -2.08 -3.70 26.88
N PHE A 164 -2.97 -3.21 26.02
CA PHE A 164 -3.74 -1.97 26.19
C PHE A 164 -2.89 -0.77 26.64
N SER A 165 -1.67 -0.68 26.13
CA SER A 165 -0.64 0.28 26.52
C SER A 165 0.36 0.49 25.38
N TYR A 166 1.33 1.39 25.57
CA TYR A 166 2.44 1.63 24.63
C TYR A 166 3.72 0.96 25.18
N PRO A 167 3.91 -0.36 24.98
CA PRO A 167 5.01 -1.10 25.61
C PRO A 167 6.36 -0.71 25.02
N SER A 168 7.43 -0.68 25.83
CA SER A 168 8.78 -0.56 25.28
C SER A 168 9.13 -1.77 24.41
N VAL A 169 9.83 -1.50 23.31
CA VAL A 169 10.29 -2.53 22.37
C VAL A 169 11.80 -2.64 22.44
N ARG A 170 12.31 -3.86 22.57
CA ARG A 170 13.73 -4.18 22.47
C ARG A 170 13.96 -5.13 21.31
N CYS A 171 14.91 -4.80 20.46
CA CYS A 171 15.29 -5.62 19.33
C CYS A 171 16.71 -6.15 19.52
N MET A 172 16.88 -7.46 19.34
CA MET A 172 18.19 -8.13 19.39
C MET A 172 18.41 -8.93 18.12
N ALA A 173 19.64 -8.92 17.61
CA ALA A 173 19.99 -9.65 16.39
C ALA A 173 21.23 -10.53 16.60
N TRP A 174 21.24 -11.67 15.92
CA TRP A 174 22.38 -12.60 15.82
C TRP A 174 22.30 -13.39 14.51
N ASN A 175 23.40 -14.02 14.13
CA ASN A 175 23.46 -14.92 12.98
C ASN A 175 23.69 -16.36 13.43
N TYR A 176 23.33 -17.32 12.58
CA TYR A 176 23.46 -18.77 12.81
C TYR A 176 22.71 -19.25 14.06
N GLY A 177 21.55 -18.66 14.33
CA GLY A 177 20.65 -19.12 15.39
C GLY A 177 20.29 -20.60 15.22
N LEU A 178 19.95 -21.27 16.33
CA LEU A 178 19.54 -22.67 16.31
C LEU A 178 18.37 -22.89 15.33
N GLY A 179 18.52 -23.91 14.49
CA GLY A 179 17.50 -24.27 13.49
C GLY A 179 17.58 -23.50 12.17
N LEU A 180 18.53 -22.57 11.99
CA LEU A 180 18.70 -21.81 10.73
C LEU A 180 19.72 -22.42 9.77
N THR A 181 20.66 -23.19 10.29
CA THR A 181 21.67 -23.90 9.51
C THR A 181 21.70 -25.35 9.98
N PRO A 182 21.81 -26.33 9.08
CA PRO A 182 21.95 -27.73 9.46
C PRO A 182 23.13 -27.91 10.42
N ILE A 183 22.96 -28.80 11.39
CA ILE A 183 23.98 -29.06 12.41
C ILE A 183 25.28 -29.52 11.74
N GLY A 184 26.37 -28.78 12.00
CA GLY A 184 27.70 -29.07 11.48
C GLY A 184 28.00 -28.43 10.12
N GLU A 185 27.05 -27.67 9.54
CA GLU A 185 27.28 -26.85 8.34
C GLU A 185 27.54 -25.37 8.69
N GLU A 186 27.33 -24.98 9.95
CA GLU A 186 27.72 -23.65 10.44
C GLU A 186 29.25 -23.47 10.50
N PRO A 187 29.75 -22.23 10.37
CA PRO A 187 31.17 -21.95 10.57
C PRO A 187 31.65 -22.41 11.96
N GLU A 188 32.91 -22.85 12.03
CA GLU A 188 33.50 -23.37 13.27
C GLU A 188 33.34 -22.39 14.44
N GLY A 189 32.82 -22.90 15.56
CA GLY A 189 32.58 -22.11 16.77
C GLY A 189 31.26 -21.32 16.79
N LEU A 190 30.40 -21.44 15.77
CA LEU A 190 29.10 -20.76 15.71
C LEU A 190 27.89 -21.66 16.00
N PHE A 191 28.11 -22.85 16.58
CA PHE A 191 26.99 -23.69 17.03
C PHE A 191 26.19 -22.98 18.12
N GLY A 192 24.93 -22.66 17.83
CA GLY A 192 24.07 -21.86 18.70
C GLY A 192 24.03 -20.36 18.36
N GLY A 193 24.85 -19.90 17.41
CA GLY A 193 24.83 -18.56 16.86
C GLY A 193 25.96 -17.66 17.32
N THR A 194 26.03 -16.48 16.69
CA THR A 194 26.94 -15.39 17.10
C THR A 194 26.43 -14.69 18.35
N ASP A 195 27.29 -13.87 18.96
CA ASP A 195 26.88 -12.98 20.05
C ASP A 195 25.64 -12.15 19.68
N ALA A 196 24.63 -12.17 20.55
CA ALA A 196 23.42 -11.37 20.40
C ALA A 196 23.69 -9.90 20.69
N LYS A 197 23.32 -9.02 19.76
CA LYS A 197 23.55 -7.58 19.86
C LYS A 197 22.22 -6.83 19.92
N SER A 198 22.15 -5.81 20.78
CA SER A 198 21.03 -4.87 20.75
C SER A 198 21.14 -4.03 19.49
N ILE A 199 20.04 -3.93 18.74
CA ILE A 199 19.99 -3.14 17.51
C ILE A 199 19.11 -1.91 17.71
N LEU A 200 19.40 -0.86 16.95
CA LEU A 200 18.55 0.33 16.93
C LEU A 200 17.21 -0.02 16.31
N SER A 201 16.14 0.35 16.99
CA SER A 201 14.78 0.21 16.50
C SER A 201 13.98 1.47 16.77
N ASN A 202 12.98 1.70 15.93
CA ASN A 202 11.97 2.72 16.14
C ASN A 202 10.60 2.05 16.10
N VAL A 203 9.63 2.63 16.80
CA VAL A 203 8.31 2.04 16.97
C VAL A 203 7.26 3.10 16.75
N THR A 204 6.26 2.78 15.92
CA THR A 204 5.06 3.59 15.79
C THR A 204 3.89 2.82 16.37
N TYR A 205 3.08 3.49 17.19
CA TYR A 205 1.87 2.93 17.77
C TYR A 205 0.67 3.48 17.02
N GLN A 206 -0.02 2.63 16.27
CA GLN A 206 -1.27 3.00 15.62
C GLN A 206 -2.38 3.15 16.65
N ASP A 207 -2.41 2.25 17.64
CA ASP A 207 -3.33 2.29 18.77
C ASP A 207 -2.70 1.62 20.01
N ARG A 208 -3.49 1.35 21.07
CA ARG A 208 -3.01 0.78 22.34
C ARG A 208 -2.72 -0.73 22.29
N ASN A 209 -3.04 -1.38 21.18
CA ASN A 209 -2.95 -2.81 20.94
C ASN A 209 -2.24 -3.13 19.61
N HIS A 210 -1.78 -2.13 18.87
CA HIS A 210 -1.14 -2.29 17.58
C HIS A 210 0.08 -1.38 17.48
N LEU A 211 1.22 -2.00 17.16
CA LEU A 211 2.48 -1.31 16.93
C LEU A 211 3.20 -1.86 15.70
N THR A 212 4.01 -1.03 15.06
CA THR A 212 4.94 -1.42 14.00
C THR A 212 6.35 -1.14 14.43
N VAL A 213 7.24 -2.12 14.22
CA VAL A 213 8.66 -2.02 14.53
C VAL A 213 9.44 -1.76 13.24
N PHE A 214 10.33 -0.76 13.31
CA PHE A 214 11.27 -0.39 12.27
C PHE A 214 12.70 -0.67 12.73
N VAL A 215 13.54 -1.10 11.79
CA VAL A 215 14.97 -1.41 12.01
C VAL A 215 15.82 -0.73 10.96
N THR A 216 17.14 -0.70 11.19
CA THR A 216 18.09 -0.17 10.20
C THR A 216 18.23 -1.12 9.01
N LYS A 217 18.75 -0.61 7.90
CA LYS A 217 18.89 -1.36 6.64
C LYS A 217 19.71 -2.65 6.76
N ASP A 218 20.64 -2.74 7.72
CA ASP A 218 21.45 -3.94 7.93
C ASP A 218 20.64 -5.12 8.51
N TYR A 219 19.49 -4.86 9.12
CA TYR A 219 18.63 -5.86 9.76
C TYR A 219 17.25 -5.98 9.10
N SER A 220 17.04 -5.32 7.96
CA SER A 220 15.79 -5.44 7.20
C SER A 220 15.65 -6.85 6.63
N MET A 221 14.44 -7.40 6.70
CA MET A 221 14.11 -8.72 6.19
C MET A 221 12.94 -8.58 5.21
N GLU A 222 13.11 -9.03 3.97
CA GLU A 222 12.08 -8.92 2.94
C GLU A 222 10.93 -9.91 3.15
N SER A 223 11.23 -11.12 3.62
CA SER A 223 10.24 -12.18 3.83
C SER A 223 10.70 -13.12 4.96
N PRO A 224 10.72 -12.62 6.21
CA PRO A 224 11.13 -13.43 7.35
C PRO A 224 10.07 -14.46 7.72
N GLU A 225 10.51 -15.62 8.20
CA GLU A 225 9.67 -16.53 8.95
C GLU A 225 9.45 -15.95 10.35
N ILE A 226 8.19 -15.81 10.77
CA ILE A 226 7.81 -15.16 12.02
C ILE A 226 7.32 -16.21 13.01
N THR A 227 8.06 -16.41 14.09
CA THR A 227 7.70 -17.31 15.19
C THR A 227 7.34 -16.51 16.42
N LYS A 228 6.10 -16.65 16.91
CA LYS A 228 5.70 -16.11 18.21
C LYS A 228 6.17 -17.04 19.32
N VAL A 229 7.25 -16.67 20.00
CA VAL A 229 7.86 -17.46 21.09
C VAL A 229 6.96 -17.44 22.33
N ASN A 230 6.41 -16.28 22.66
CA ASN A 230 5.44 -16.11 23.74
C ASN A 230 4.57 -14.86 23.49
N ALA A 231 3.72 -14.47 24.44
CA ALA A 231 2.83 -13.31 24.31
C ALA A 231 3.55 -11.98 24.05
N LYS A 232 4.82 -11.86 24.44
CA LYS A 232 5.65 -10.65 24.43
C LYS A 232 6.91 -10.78 23.57
N THR A 233 7.16 -11.93 22.94
CA THR A 233 8.41 -12.19 22.22
C THR A 233 8.13 -12.80 20.87
N TYR A 234 8.70 -12.18 19.84
CA TYR A 234 8.61 -12.57 18.44
C TYR A 234 10.02 -12.80 17.93
N LEU A 235 10.23 -13.89 17.21
CA LEU A 235 11.49 -14.22 16.57
C LEU A 235 11.26 -14.23 15.05
N LEU A 236 12.06 -13.45 14.34
CA LEU A 236 12.06 -13.35 12.89
C LEU A 236 13.34 -13.96 12.38
N THR A 237 13.23 -14.83 11.38
CA THR A 237 14.38 -15.55 10.83
C THR A 237 14.36 -15.50 9.31
N GLN A 238 15.50 -15.18 8.70
CA GLN A 238 15.67 -15.18 7.25
C GLN A 238 17.09 -15.62 6.91
N GLY A 239 17.22 -16.73 6.18
CA GLY A 239 18.52 -17.34 5.90
C GLY A 239 19.25 -17.66 7.20
N THR A 240 20.43 -17.10 7.39
CA THR A 240 21.23 -17.28 8.61
C THR A 240 20.96 -16.22 9.69
N SER A 241 20.17 -15.18 9.39
CA SER A 241 19.95 -14.06 10.31
C SER A 241 18.71 -14.25 11.17
N SER A 242 18.82 -13.84 12.44
CA SER A 242 17.75 -13.84 13.44
C SER A 242 17.59 -12.44 14.01
N VAL A 243 16.33 -11.98 14.13
CA VAL A 243 15.96 -10.78 14.87
C VAL A 243 14.86 -11.13 15.86
N GLN A 244 15.12 -10.94 17.14
CA GLN A 244 14.13 -11.09 18.19
C GLN A 244 13.60 -9.72 18.61
N ILE A 245 12.27 -9.63 18.73
CA ILE A 245 11.55 -8.46 19.20
C ILE A 245 10.87 -8.83 20.51
N PHE A 246 11.19 -8.08 21.56
CA PHE A 246 10.52 -8.15 22.85
C PHE A 246 9.65 -6.91 23.05
N ILE A 247 8.39 -7.11 23.43
CA ILE A 247 7.43 -6.06 23.77
C ILE A 247 7.06 -6.12 25.26
N GLY A 248 7.41 -5.09 26.00
CA GLY A 248 7.09 -5.00 27.43
C GLY A 248 7.98 -4.00 28.16
N GLY A 249 7.42 -3.34 29.17
CA GLY A 249 8.19 -2.58 30.16
C GLY A 249 8.97 -3.52 31.08
N GLU A 250 10.18 -3.11 31.46
CA GLU A 250 10.86 -3.69 32.63
C GLU A 250 10.07 -3.41 33.92
#